data_AF-A0AAD5LUH4-F1
#
_entry.id   AF-A0AAD5LUH4-F1
#
_cell.length_a   1.000
_cell.length_b   1.000
_cell.length_c   1.000
_cell.angle_alpha   90.00
_cell.angle_beta   90.00
_cell.angle_gamma   90.00
#
_symmetry.space_group_name_H-M   'P 1'
#
loop_
_entity.id
_entity.type
_entity.pdbx_description
1 polymer ?
#
loop_
_entity_poly.entity_id
_entity_poly.type
_entity_poly.pdbx_seq_one_letter_code
_entity_poly.pdbx_strand_id
1 'polypeptide(L)'
;MFALQLVALSALAASAALASKPIKEYPTKSGIRRWVDPETPDDRQSYTSSRGRRWDLVMSDEFNEPNRDFRPGKDHLWTSLEKPDGVNGAKELYSHNMTSTECDEDGNCYFYIKIIDDVQTIKVYNMYINPPTFEEVSFQYRAAMVQSWNKFCFQGGMLEVRAQLPGAVGKNSGNSDLPKGNSGKVTDGMFYPTWPGIWLLGNLGRAIFSASTNRMWPFSYNKCEPDVFDPSNQRISACDESPGYGLNPRQGRGAPEIDLLEGGGTAISSSLQIAPGMPDDFRFFPVNSSHDDNPFCMYGNSCKTPGANSPNVPTALYAKRGHLTWYQKLRYAGNPFCRDPESKQDYETIAASLSKGIEENGCSTKICPGSYDVRADLDFIDGVGPGRWGINSNGTCFPVTNAYMGSFLCDPDNQNPKCAMPRPDSQTPTNVMKSFSYQMDAISSNWPVHLGAYTDFLTYQDWRAGSGEGQSIIPARPRREQGTADGKLTRMAFRVPTPDVSDVKASESELKGILDYTAGEVVLKDLHDKRSSIFDANAGISLNDNFVKLVSWYNKEWGTASTTSCCN
;
A
#
# COMPACT_ATOMS: atom_id res chain seq x y z
N MET A 1 15.56 35.71 74.59
CA MET A 1 15.72 37.00 73.88
C MET A 1 15.18 36.86 72.46
N PHE A 2 14.96 37.98 71.76
CA PHE A 2 14.48 38.04 70.37
C PHE A 2 15.59 37.72 69.34
N ALA A 3 15.21 37.77 68.05
CA ALA A 3 16.05 37.75 66.83
C ALA A 3 16.56 36.36 66.35
N LEU A 4 16.64 36.06 65.04
CA LEU A 4 15.93 36.62 63.86
C LEU A 4 15.98 35.59 62.69
N GLN A 5 15.15 35.81 61.67
CA GLN A 5 15.15 35.25 60.31
C GLN A 5 16.43 34.55 59.79
N LEU A 6 16.27 33.45 59.05
CA LEU A 6 16.32 33.52 57.58
C LEU A 6 15.57 32.36 56.89
N VAL A 7 15.39 32.46 55.57
CA VAL A 7 14.53 31.58 54.74
C VAL A 7 15.36 30.59 53.93
N ALA A 8 14.91 29.33 53.86
CA ALA A 8 15.31 28.37 52.83
C ALA A 8 14.09 27.52 52.42
N LEU A 9 13.45 27.85 51.28
CA LEU A 9 12.40 27.01 50.68
C LEU A 9 13.04 25.84 49.93
N SER A 10 13.18 24.68 50.59
CA SER A 10 13.51 23.42 49.93
C SER A 10 12.27 22.83 49.25
N ALA A 11 11.89 23.39 48.10
CA ALA A 11 10.80 22.86 47.29
C ALA A 11 11.19 21.51 46.66
N LEU A 12 10.80 20.39 47.29
CA LEU A 12 10.84 19.09 46.62
C LEU A 12 9.80 19.10 45.49
N ALA A 13 10.29 19.22 44.26
CA ALA A 13 9.48 19.00 43.06
C ALA A 13 9.14 17.50 42.97
N ALA A 14 8.03 17.10 43.59
CA ALA A 14 7.48 15.76 43.45
C ALA A 14 6.99 15.57 42.01
N SER A 15 7.83 15.00 41.15
CA SER A 15 7.50 14.64 39.78
C SER A 15 6.46 13.52 39.79
N ALA A 16 5.19 13.93 39.72
CA ALA A 16 4.04 13.05 39.55
C ALA A 16 4.12 12.38 38.18
N ALA A 17 4.81 11.23 38.12
CA ALA A 17 4.86 10.40 36.93
C ALA A 17 3.43 10.00 36.57
N LEU A 18 2.96 10.45 35.40
CA LEU A 18 1.70 10.02 34.80
C LEU A 18 1.83 8.55 34.42
N ALA A 19 1.53 7.66 35.36
CA ALA A 19 1.43 6.24 35.11
C ALA A 19 0.31 6.00 34.10
N SER A 20 0.67 5.73 32.85
CA SER A 20 -0.24 5.11 31.90
C SER A 20 -0.79 3.85 32.55
N LYS A 21 -2.12 3.71 32.56
CA LYS A 21 -2.74 2.51 33.15
C LYS A 21 -2.26 1.32 32.32
N PRO A 22 -1.60 0.30 32.91
CA PRO A 22 -1.23 -0.89 32.17
C PRO A 22 -2.52 -1.52 31.67
N ILE A 23 -2.67 -1.56 30.35
CA ILE A 23 -3.95 -1.85 29.76
C ILE A 23 -4.13 -3.36 29.79
N LYS A 24 -5.37 -3.75 30.00
CA LYS A 24 -5.70 -5.14 30.16
C LYS A 24 -5.69 -5.78 28.77
N GLU A 25 -4.65 -6.51 28.43
CA GLU A 25 -4.77 -7.63 27.50
C GLU A 25 -5.72 -8.69 28.09
N TYR A 26 -6.52 -9.37 27.26
CA TYR A 26 -6.97 -10.72 27.62
C TYR A 26 -5.92 -11.64 27.02
N PRO A 27 -4.96 -12.17 27.80
CA PRO A 27 -4.20 -13.32 27.33
C PRO A 27 -5.22 -14.40 26.97
N THR A 28 -5.01 -15.06 25.84
CA THR A 28 -5.76 -16.26 25.51
C THR A 28 -5.42 -17.34 26.53
N LYS A 29 -6.32 -18.30 26.76
CA LYS A 29 -6.03 -19.43 27.66
C LYS A 29 -4.93 -20.36 27.12
N SER A 30 -4.57 -20.23 25.85
CA SER A 30 -3.51 -20.97 25.16
C SER A 30 -2.15 -20.24 25.14
N GLY A 31 -2.10 -18.95 25.49
CA GLY A 31 -0.89 -18.11 25.33
C GLY A 31 -0.66 -17.55 23.93
N ILE A 32 -1.33 -18.09 22.91
CA ILE A 32 -1.28 -17.65 21.51
C ILE A 32 -1.86 -16.22 21.38
N ARG A 33 -1.23 -15.35 20.58
CA ARG A 33 -1.72 -13.97 20.37
C ARG A 33 -3.02 -13.98 19.54
N ARG A 34 -3.92 -13.00 19.75
CA ARG A 34 -5.31 -13.04 19.24
C ARG A 34 -5.45 -13.27 17.73
N TRP A 35 -4.50 -12.79 16.94
CA TRP A 35 -4.53 -12.83 15.47
C TRP A 35 -3.40 -13.69 14.89
N VAL A 36 -2.73 -14.48 15.73
CA VAL A 36 -1.68 -15.41 15.33
C VAL A 36 -2.27 -16.80 15.22
N ASP A 37 -2.00 -17.47 14.11
CA ASP A 37 -2.39 -18.85 13.87
C ASP A 37 -1.82 -19.78 14.96
N PRO A 38 -2.62 -20.69 15.55
CA PRO A 38 -2.13 -21.68 16.50
C PRO A 38 -1.00 -22.57 15.98
N GLU A 39 -0.84 -22.71 14.67
CA GLU A 39 0.20 -23.54 14.06
C GLU A 39 1.42 -22.75 13.55
N THR A 40 1.44 -21.42 13.64
CA THR A 40 2.64 -20.63 13.29
C THR A 40 3.83 -21.05 14.16
N PRO A 41 4.94 -21.57 13.59
CA PRO A 41 6.02 -22.17 14.37
C PRO A 41 6.71 -21.24 15.37
N ASP A 42 7.25 -21.79 16.46
CA ASP A 42 7.86 -21.03 17.56
C ASP A 42 9.02 -20.10 17.13
N ASP A 43 9.81 -20.49 16.12
CA ASP A 43 10.91 -19.67 15.58
C ASP A 43 10.40 -18.48 14.72
N ARG A 44 9.13 -18.51 14.32
CA ARG A 44 8.44 -17.45 13.57
C ARG A 44 7.74 -16.43 14.48
N GLN A 45 7.55 -16.76 15.77
CA GLN A 45 6.88 -15.91 16.76
C GLN A 45 7.64 -14.60 17.08
N SER A 46 8.94 -14.51 16.76
CA SER A 46 9.70 -13.25 16.83
C SER A 46 10.85 -13.21 15.82
N TYR A 47 11.12 -12.02 15.28
CA TYR A 47 12.16 -11.77 14.29
C TYR A 47 13.16 -10.73 14.80
N THR A 48 14.46 -10.90 14.55
CA THR A 48 15.48 -9.87 14.86
C THR A 48 15.95 -9.20 13.57
N SER A 49 15.53 -7.96 13.36
CA SER A 49 15.91 -7.15 12.20
C SER A 49 17.43 -6.98 12.06
N SER A 50 17.90 -6.70 10.84
CA SER A 50 19.30 -6.36 10.53
C SER A 50 19.86 -5.14 11.29
N ARG A 51 19.00 -4.40 12.02
CA ARG A 51 19.37 -3.29 12.91
C ARG A 51 19.37 -3.68 14.39
N GLY A 52 19.32 -4.98 14.71
CA GLY A 52 19.30 -5.51 16.07
C GLY A 52 17.98 -5.30 16.84
N ARG A 53 16.95 -4.72 16.20
CA ARG A 53 15.63 -4.59 16.83
C ARG A 53 14.89 -5.92 16.72
N ARG A 54 14.46 -6.46 17.87
CA ARG A 54 13.47 -7.53 17.93
C ARG A 54 12.10 -6.98 17.55
N TRP A 55 11.38 -7.74 16.75
CA TRP A 55 9.95 -7.63 16.45
C TRP A 55 9.29 -8.93 16.91
N ASP A 56 8.08 -8.85 17.46
CA ASP A 56 7.28 -10.03 17.76
C ASP A 56 6.15 -10.15 16.73
N LEU A 57 5.70 -11.36 16.46
CA LEU A 57 4.57 -11.63 15.57
C LEU A 57 3.26 -11.07 16.16
N VAL A 58 2.45 -10.40 15.34
CA VAL A 58 1.19 -9.77 15.75
C VAL A 58 -0.04 -10.23 14.96
N MET A 59 0.19 -10.77 13.76
CA MET A 59 -0.81 -11.43 12.92
C MET A 59 -0.11 -12.51 12.08
N SER A 60 -0.75 -13.65 11.89
CA SER A 60 -0.39 -14.71 10.93
C SER A 60 -1.63 -15.51 10.53
N ASP A 61 -1.52 -16.25 9.43
CA ASP A 61 -2.52 -17.20 8.95
C ASP A 61 -1.78 -18.20 8.06
N GLU A 62 -1.71 -19.47 8.45
CA GLU A 62 -0.97 -20.50 7.71
C GLU A 62 -1.88 -21.19 6.66
N PHE A 63 -3.17 -20.86 6.61
CA PHE A 63 -4.18 -21.45 5.71
C PHE A 63 -4.31 -22.98 5.79
N ASN A 64 -3.99 -23.52 6.96
CA ASN A 64 -4.04 -24.93 7.39
C ASN A 64 -5.44 -25.60 7.35
N GLU A 65 -6.52 -24.90 7.69
CA GLU A 65 -7.88 -25.47 7.57
C GLU A 65 -8.37 -25.44 6.11
N PRO A 66 -8.72 -26.58 5.47
CA PRO A 66 -9.25 -26.61 4.10
C PRO A 66 -10.74 -26.23 4.01
N ASN A 67 -11.17 -25.79 2.82
CA ASN A 67 -12.53 -25.36 2.48
C ASN A 67 -13.02 -24.09 3.24
N ARG A 68 -12.11 -23.18 3.61
CA ARG A 68 -12.49 -21.93 4.30
C ARG A 68 -13.40 -21.05 3.43
N ASP A 69 -14.47 -20.56 4.04
CA ASP A 69 -15.49 -19.70 3.44
C ASP A 69 -15.13 -18.23 3.68
N PHE A 70 -14.52 -17.57 2.71
CA PHE A 70 -14.10 -16.17 2.84
C PHE A 70 -15.22 -15.14 2.66
N ARG A 71 -16.50 -15.55 2.55
CA ARG A 71 -17.61 -14.58 2.40
C ARG A 71 -17.74 -13.62 3.60
N PRO A 72 -18.34 -12.43 3.42
CA PRO A 72 -18.50 -11.44 4.49
C PRO A 72 -19.10 -12.02 5.79
N GLY A 73 -18.32 -12.01 6.87
CA GLY A 73 -18.72 -12.51 8.18
C GLY A 73 -18.60 -14.03 8.38
N LYS A 74 -17.98 -14.75 7.45
CA LYS A 74 -17.67 -16.18 7.55
C LYS A 74 -16.25 -16.44 8.08
N ASP A 75 -15.26 -15.76 7.52
CA ASP A 75 -13.88 -15.78 8.04
C ASP A 75 -13.58 -14.56 8.94
N HIS A 76 -12.80 -14.81 9.99
CA HIS A 76 -12.44 -13.82 11.00
C HIS A 76 -11.38 -12.81 10.53
N LEU A 77 -10.33 -13.24 9.80
CA LEU A 77 -9.25 -12.41 9.28
C LEU A 77 -9.52 -11.88 7.86
N TRP A 78 -10.14 -12.69 7.00
CA TRP A 78 -10.25 -12.41 5.57
C TRP A 78 -11.68 -12.16 5.10
N THR A 79 -11.85 -11.51 3.95
CA THR A 79 -13.14 -11.31 3.29
C THR A 79 -12.94 -11.19 1.79
N SER A 80 -13.51 -12.12 1.03
CA SER A 80 -13.55 -12.09 -0.42
C SER A 80 -14.60 -11.10 -0.95
N LEU A 81 -14.50 -10.73 -2.22
CA LEU A 81 -15.41 -9.78 -2.88
C LEU A 81 -16.26 -10.43 -3.98
N GLU A 82 -17.40 -9.79 -4.27
CA GLU A 82 -18.32 -10.12 -5.36
C GLU A 82 -18.64 -8.83 -6.12
N LYS A 83 -17.77 -8.43 -7.04
CA LYS A 83 -17.83 -7.15 -7.78
C LYS A 83 -16.86 -7.20 -8.98
N PRO A 84 -17.16 -6.55 -10.14
CA PRO A 84 -16.12 -6.22 -11.12
C PRO A 84 -14.96 -5.47 -10.50
N ASP A 85 -13.74 -5.72 -10.95
CA ASP A 85 -12.69 -4.73 -10.77
C ASP A 85 -12.99 -3.53 -11.68
N GLY A 86 -13.30 -2.38 -11.06
CA GLY A 86 -13.73 -1.18 -11.75
C GLY A 86 -12.61 -0.15 -11.94
N VAL A 87 -11.34 -0.55 -11.74
CA VAL A 87 -10.18 0.34 -11.84
C VAL A 87 -9.06 -0.27 -12.72
N ASN A 88 -8.02 0.52 -12.98
CA ASN A 88 -6.73 0.11 -13.56
C ASN A 88 -6.76 -0.61 -14.93
N GLY A 89 -7.90 -0.68 -15.60
CA GLY A 89 -8.06 -1.43 -16.86
C GLY A 89 -8.13 -2.95 -16.67
N ALA A 90 -8.47 -3.41 -15.46
CA ALA A 90 -8.67 -4.80 -15.12
C ALA A 90 -9.79 -5.45 -15.97
N LYS A 91 -9.72 -6.78 -16.10
CA LYS A 91 -10.53 -7.58 -17.04
C LYS A 91 -11.41 -8.62 -16.34
N GLU A 92 -11.32 -8.71 -15.03
CA GLU A 92 -11.94 -9.72 -14.20
C GLU A 92 -13.14 -9.21 -13.39
N LEU A 93 -14.10 -10.12 -13.18
CA LEU A 93 -15.07 -9.99 -12.10
C LEU A 93 -14.60 -10.83 -10.92
N TYR A 94 -14.46 -10.21 -9.75
CA TYR A 94 -14.17 -10.95 -8.52
C TYR A 94 -15.45 -11.61 -8.02
N SER A 95 -15.37 -12.90 -7.71
CA SER A 95 -16.45 -13.69 -7.09
C SER A 95 -16.00 -14.45 -5.86
N HIS A 96 -16.93 -14.59 -4.90
CA HIS A 96 -16.68 -15.29 -3.64
C HIS A 96 -16.29 -16.77 -3.80
N ASN A 97 -16.67 -17.42 -4.90
CA ASN A 97 -16.43 -18.84 -5.17
C ASN A 97 -15.15 -19.13 -5.97
N MET A 98 -14.37 -18.11 -6.32
CA MET A 98 -13.07 -18.25 -6.99
C MET A 98 -11.90 -18.26 -5.99
N THR A 99 -12.15 -18.52 -4.71
CA THR A 99 -11.12 -18.61 -3.67
C THR A 99 -11.60 -19.46 -2.50
N SER A 100 -10.69 -20.26 -1.95
CA SER A 100 -10.85 -20.97 -0.67
C SER A 100 -9.46 -21.41 -0.20
N THR A 101 -9.42 -22.40 0.69
CA THR A 101 -8.23 -23.17 1.04
C THR A 101 -8.41 -24.62 0.61
N GLU A 102 -7.33 -25.28 0.24
CA GLU A 102 -7.29 -26.72 -0.03
C GLU A 102 -5.95 -27.31 0.45
N CYS A 103 -5.82 -28.64 0.46
CA CYS A 103 -4.57 -29.31 0.82
C CYS A 103 -4.23 -30.36 -0.24
N ASP A 104 -2.93 -30.54 -0.51
CA ASP A 104 -2.42 -31.55 -1.44
C ASP A 104 -2.36 -32.97 -0.83
N GLU A 105 -1.92 -33.94 -1.63
CA GLU A 105 -1.80 -35.34 -1.22
C GLU A 105 -0.71 -35.60 -0.16
N ASP A 106 0.27 -34.70 -0.04
CA ASP A 106 1.33 -34.72 0.98
C ASP A 106 0.90 -34.02 2.29
N GLY A 107 -0.27 -33.36 2.30
CA GLY A 107 -0.86 -32.67 3.45
C GLY A 107 -0.48 -31.19 3.56
N ASN A 108 0.16 -30.58 2.55
CA ASN A 108 0.42 -29.14 2.55
C ASN A 108 -0.87 -28.40 2.19
N CYS A 109 -1.38 -27.60 3.13
CA CYS A 109 -2.56 -26.77 2.93
C CYS A 109 -2.17 -25.35 2.47
N TYR A 110 -2.99 -24.75 1.61
CA TYR A 110 -2.73 -23.43 1.06
C TYR A 110 -4.02 -22.66 0.70
N PHE A 111 -3.90 -21.33 0.74
CA PHE A 111 -4.85 -20.40 0.13
C PHE A 111 -4.70 -20.39 -1.40
N TYR A 112 -5.82 -20.35 -2.13
CA TYR A 112 -5.80 -20.18 -3.58
C TYR A 112 -6.75 -19.08 -4.09
N ILE A 113 -6.37 -18.52 -5.24
CA ILE A 113 -7.25 -17.76 -6.13
C ILE A 113 -7.33 -18.53 -7.44
N LYS A 114 -8.55 -18.89 -7.83
CA LYS A 114 -8.86 -19.48 -9.13
C LYS A 114 -9.17 -18.37 -10.13
N ILE A 115 -8.74 -18.56 -11.37
CA ILE A 115 -9.10 -17.71 -12.51
C ILE A 115 -9.72 -18.62 -13.58
N ILE A 116 -10.78 -18.16 -14.23
CA ILE A 116 -11.42 -18.81 -15.37
C ILE A 116 -11.76 -17.81 -16.48
N ASP A 117 -11.75 -18.28 -17.73
CA ASP A 117 -12.38 -17.58 -18.85
C ASP A 117 -13.90 -17.59 -18.64
N ASP A 118 -14.50 -16.41 -18.47
CA ASP A 118 -15.92 -16.25 -18.19
C ASP A 118 -16.37 -14.85 -18.62
N VAL A 119 -16.89 -14.75 -19.85
CA VAL A 119 -17.26 -13.46 -20.45
C VAL A 119 -18.58 -12.97 -19.85
N GLN A 120 -18.51 -11.94 -19.02
CA GLN A 120 -19.63 -11.38 -18.28
C GLN A 120 -19.82 -9.91 -18.64
N THR A 121 -20.93 -9.60 -19.32
CA THR A 121 -21.36 -8.22 -19.56
C THR A 121 -22.26 -7.74 -18.43
N ILE A 122 -21.89 -6.62 -17.81
CA ILE A 122 -22.63 -6.01 -16.70
C ILE A 122 -22.89 -4.53 -16.97
N LYS A 123 -23.95 -4.01 -16.36
CA LYS A 123 -24.32 -2.60 -16.45
C LYS A 123 -23.73 -1.81 -15.27
N VAL A 124 -22.86 -0.85 -15.56
CA VAL A 124 -22.16 -0.03 -14.56
C VAL A 124 -22.44 1.45 -14.76
N TYR A 125 -22.42 2.24 -13.68
CA TYR A 125 -22.53 3.69 -13.78
C TYR A 125 -21.13 4.30 -13.95
N ASN A 126 -20.92 5.06 -15.02
CA ASN A 126 -19.65 5.72 -15.29
C ASN A 126 -19.80 7.25 -15.15
N MET A 127 -18.98 7.83 -14.28
CA MET A 127 -18.97 9.27 -13.99
C MET A 127 -18.05 10.09 -14.92
N TYR A 128 -17.22 9.43 -15.73
CA TYR A 128 -16.25 10.04 -16.65
C TYR A 128 -16.75 10.17 -18.09
N ILE A 129 -17.86 9.51 -18.44
CA ILE A 129 -18.58 9.76 -19.70
C ILE A 129 -19.52 10.96 -19.56
N ASN A 130 -19.79 11.67 -20.66
CA ASN A 130 -20.63 12.88 -20.65
C ASN A 130 -21.84 12.74 -21.59
N PRO A 131 -23.09 12.84 -21.08
CA PRO A 131 -23.46 12.99 -19.67
C PRO A 131 -23.23 11.70 -18.86
N PRO A 132 -22.86 11.79 -17.56
CA PRO A 132 -22.67 10.64 -16.67
C PRO A 132 -23.89 9.72 -16.60
N THR A 133 -23.73 8.46 -17.01
CA THR A 133 -24.83 7.52 -17.24
C THR A 133 -24.39 6.07 -17.01
N PHE A 134 -25.33 5.13 -17.19
CA PHE A 134 -25.03 3.70 -17.19
C PHE A 134 -24.60 3.21 -18.58
N GLU A 135 -23.52 2.45 -18.63
CA GLU A 135 -23.02 1.75 -19.81
C GLU A 135 -22.91 0.23 -19.55
N GLU A 136 -22.73 -0.56 -20.61
CA GLU A 136 -22.49 -2.00 -20.53
C GLU A 136 -21.01 -2.29 -20.77
N VAL A 137 -20.37 -3.00 -19.82
CA VAL A 137 -18.95 -3.33 -19.85
C VAL A 137 -18.79 -4.84 -19.75
N SER A 138 -17.96 -5.40 -20.64
CA SER A 138 -17.69 -6.84 -20.72
C SER A 138 -16.35 -7.18 -20.06
N PHE A 139 -16.42 -7.97 -18.99
CA PHE A 139 -15.27 -8.59 -18.35
C PHE A 139 -14.98 -9.93 -19.03
N GLN A 140 -13.70 -10.30 -19.15
CA GLN A 140 -13.25 -11.49 -19.89
C GLN A 140 -13.04 -12.69 -18.97
N TYR A 141 -12.78 -12.45 -17.68
CA TYR A 141 -12.41 -13.45 -16.70
C TYR A 141 -13.26 -13.36 -15.43
N ARG A 142 -13.30 -14.46 -14.67
CA ARG A 142 -13.73 -14.44 -13.26
C ARG A 142 -12.55 -14.86 -12.37
N ALA A 143 -12.30 -14.09 -11.32
CA ALA A 143 -11.19 -14.27 -10.38
C ALA A 143 -11.69 -14.04 -8.94
N ALA A 144 -10.79 -13.88 -7.96
CA ALA A 144 -11.14 -13.44 -6.61
C ALA A 144 -10.16 -12.39 -6.07
N MET A 145 -10.68 -11.43 -5.32
CA MET A 145 -9.91 -10.55 -4.43
C MET A 145 -10.32 -10.85 -2.99
N VAL A 146 -9.34 -10.92 -2.08
CA VAL A 146 -9.53 -11.16 -0.65
C VAL A 146 -8.80 -10.07 0.15
N GLN A 147 -9.47 -9.49 1.15
CA GLN A 147 -8.93 -8.37 1.94
C GLN A 147 -9.23 -8.49 3.45
N SER A 148 -8.34 -7.93 4.27
CA SER A 148 -8.47 -7.80 5.74
C SER A 148 -8.91 -6.39 6.19
N TRP A 149 -9.54 -5.62 5.29
CA TRP A 149 -9.96 -4.23 5.51
C TRP A 149 -10.77 -4.07 6.81
N ASN A 150 -10.38 -3.08 7.60
CA ASN A 150 -10.93 -2.74 8.92
C ASN A 150 -10.92 -3.87 9.97
N LYS A 151 -9.97 -4.82 9.87
CA LYS A 151 -9.77 -5.91 10.85
C LYS A 151 -8.40 -5.87 11.55
N PHE A 152 -7.34 -5.50 10.84
CA PHE A 152 -5.96 -5.42 11.34
C PHE A 152 -5.40 -3.99 11.26
N CYS A 153 -4.41 -3.67 12.11
CA CYS A 153 -3.70 -2.39 12.08
C CYS A 153 -2.19 -2.63 11.97
N PHE A 154 -1.60 -2.21 10.85
CA PHE A 154 -0.16 -2.23 10.63
C PHE A 154 0.39 -0.80 10.70
N GLN A 155 1.39 -0.57 11.54
CA GLN A 155 2.07 0.73 11.67
C GLN A 155 3.58 0.65 11.37
N GLY A 156 4.03 -0.48 10.81
CA GLY A 156 5.43 -0.83 10.55
C GLY A 156 5.84 -2.15 11.21
N GLY A 157 7.01 -2.66 10.83
CA GLY A 157 7.45 -4.03 11.08
C GLY A 157 7.81 -4.73 9.77
N MET A 158 7.65 -6.05 9.73
CA MET A 158 7.80 -6.86 8.50
C MET A 158 6.42 -7.38 8.07
N LEU A 159 6.15 -7.36 6.77
CA LEU A 159 5.18 -8.26 6.14
C LEU A 159 5.96 -9.36 5.43
N GLU A 160 5.54 -10.61 5.58
CA GLU A 160 6.05 -11.74 4.83
C GLU A 160 4.87 -12.56 4.30
N VAL A 161 4.95 -13.01 3.05
CA VAL A 161 4.01 -13.96 2.44
C VAL A 161 4.81 -14.99 1.66
N ARG A 162 4.47 -16.27 1.83
CA ARG A 162 4.97 -17.37 0.99
C ARG A 162 3.93 -17.69 -0.07
N ALA A 163 4.29 -17.58 -1.35
CA ALA A 163 3.36 -17.74 -2.47
C ALA A 163 4.01 -18.35 -3.71
N GLN A 164 3.22 -19.10 -4.48
CA GLN A 164 3.50 -19.50 -5.85
C GLN A 164 2.65 -18.62 -6.80
N LEU A 165 3.24 -18.12 -7.88
CA LEU A 165 2.56 -17.26 -8.85
C LEU A 165 1.86 -18.11 -9.94
N PRO A 166 0.76 -17.64 -10.55
CA PRO A 166 0.03 -18.43 -11.54
C PRO A 166 0.75 -18.48 -12.89
N GLY A 167 0.98 -19.69 -13.42
CA GLY A 167 1.63 -19.88 -14.72
C GLY A 167 1.37 -21.25 -15.34
N ALA A 168 1.43 -21.31 -16.67
CA ALA A 168 1.35 -22.52 -17.47
C ALA A 168 2.69 -23.30 -17.40
N VAL A 169 2.99 -23.87 -16.23
CA VAL A 169 4.23 -24.63 -15.97
C VAL A 169 4.05 -26.15 -16.03
N GLY A 170 2.83 -26.65 -16.25
CA GLY A 170 2.56 -28.08 -16.41
C GLY A 170 3.32 -28.66 -17.62
N LYS A 171 3.74 -29.93 -17.54
CA LYS A 171 4.61 -30.60 -18.55
C LYS A 171 4.08 -30.55 -20.00
N ASN A 172 2.76 -30.45 -20.17
CA ASN A 172 2.09 -30.43 -21.48
C ASN A 172 1.84 -29.01 -22.03
N SER A 173 2.29 -27.96 -21.32
CA SER A 173 2.10 -26.54 -21.71
C SER A 173 2.82 -26.11 -22.98
N GLY A 174 3.94 -26.78 -23.32
CA GLY A 174 4.89 -26.29 -24.32
C GLY A 174 5.77 -25.12 -23.83
N ASN A 175 5.74 -24.80 -22.53
CA ASN A 175 6.47 -23.68 -21.95
C ASN A 175 7.99 -23.77 -22.18
N SER A 176 8.50 -22.80 -22.93
CA SER A 176 9.89 -22.69 -23.41
C SER A 176 10.90 -22.37 -22.31
N ASP A 177 10.46 -21.86 -21.16
CA ASP A 177 11.32 -21.52 -20.02
C ASP A 177 11.59 -22.74 -19.11
N LEU A 178 10.76 -23.80 -19.14
CA LEU A 178 10.89 -24.98 -18.27
C LEU A 178 12.31 -25.62 -18.27
N PRO A 179 13.02 -25.77 -19.40
CA PRO A 179 14.36 -26.35 -19.42
C PRO A 179 15.43 -25.52 -18.70
N LYS A 180 15.15 -24.26 -18.34
CA LYS A 180 16.09 -23.39 -17.61
C LYS A 180 16.20 -23.73 -16.12
N GLY A 181 15.22 -24.44 -15.57
CA GLY A 181 15.11 -24.73 -14.13
C GLY A 181 14.80 -23.48 -13.27
N ASN A 182 14.50 -23.69 -11.99
CA ASN A 182 13.95 -22.66 -11.09
C ASN A 182 14.76 -21.36 -11.04
N SER A 183 16.10 -21.43 -11.10
CA SER A 183 17.00 -20.25 -11.10
C SER A 183 17.04 -19.45 -12.41
N GLY A 184 16.46 -19.97 -13.50
CA GLY A 184 16.48 -19.35 -14.81
C GLY A 184 15.50 -18.19 -14.93
N LYS A 185 15.93 -17.08 -15.55
CA LYS A 185 15.09 -15.91 -15.85
C LYS A 185 13.96 -16.31 -16.81
N VAL A 186 12.72 -15.96 -16.46
CA VAL A 186 11.54 -16.08 -17.33
C VAL A 186 11.70 -15.12 -18.52
N THR A 187 11.31 -15.54 -19.72
CA THR A 187 11.38 -14.69 -20.92
C THR A 187 10.12 -14.73 -21.78
N ASP A 188 9.32 -15.79 -21.73
CA ASP A 188 8.12 -15.90 -22.56
C ASP A 188 6.85 -15.64 -21.74
N GLY A 189 6.41 -14.38 -21.74
CA GLY A 189 5.25 -13.92 -20.97
C GLY A 189 3.93 -14.61 -21.34
N MET A 190 3.84 -15.28 -22.49
CA MET A 190 2.62 -16.01 -22.91
C MET A 190 2.25 -17.13 -21.94
N PHE A 191 3.22 -17.71 -21.24
CA PHE A 191 2.99 -18.78 -20.26
C PHE A 191 2.64 -18.25 -18.86
N TYR A 192 2.66 -16.94 -18.63
CA TYR A 192 2.44 -16.33 -17.31
C TYR A 192 1.49 -15.13 -17.39
N PRO A 193 0.27 -15.29 -17.95
CA PRO A 193 -0.57 -14.19 -18.42
C PRO A 193 -1.33 -13.43 -17.30
N THR A 194 -0.96 -13.62 -16.04
CA THR A 194 -1.67 -13.08 -14.87
C THR A 194 -0.87 -11.98 -14.18
N TRP A 195 -1.57 -11.07 -13.51
CA TRP A 195 -1.01 -9.96 -12.74
C TRP A 195 -1.37 -10.14 -11.25
N PRO A 196 -0.77 -11.11 -10.54
CA PRO A 196 -1.03 -11.29 -9.11
C PRO A 196 -0.60 -10.03 -8.32
N GLY A 197 -1.39 -9.69 -7.30
CA GLY A 197 -1.14 -8.55 -6.42
C GLY A 197 -1.25 -8.96 -4.95
N ILE A 198 -0.22 -8.62 -4.17
CA ILE A 198 -0.16 -8.78 -2.71
C ILE A 198 0.30 -7.43 -2.15
N TRP A 199 -0.62 -6.71 -1.51
CA TRP A 199 -0.44 -5.31 -1.16
C TRP A 199 -1.25 -4.90 0.08
N LEU A 200 -0.88 -3.76 0.65
CA LEU A 200 -1.52 -3.14 1.80
C LEU A 200 -2.09 -1.77 1.40
N LEU A 201 -3.29 -1.46 1.89
CA LEU A 201 -3.94 -0.15 1.71
C LEU A 201 -4.28 0.46 3.06
N GLY A 202 -4.02 1.76 3.23
CA GLY A 202 -4.45 2.50 4.42
C GLY A 202 -5.97 2.48 4.58
N ASN A 203 -6.44 1.98 5.73
CA ASN A 203 -7.83 1.61 6.05
C ASN A 203 -8.94 2.65 5.78
N LEU A 204 -8.57 3.93 5.57
CA LEU A 204 -9.48 5.00 5.16
C LEU A 204 -10.06 4.78 3.76
N GLY A 205 -9.25 4.25 2.85
CA GLY A 205 -9.68 3.82 1.53
C GLY A 205 -10.01 2.33 1.54
N ARG A 206 -10.83 1.90 0.58
CA ARG A 206 -11.13 0.49 0.35
C ARG A 206 -10.96 0.15 -1.12
N ALA A 207 -10.07 -0.81 -1.39
CA ALA A 207 -9.77 -1.31 -2.73
C ALA A 207 -11.04 -1.63 -3.53
N ILE A 208 -11.07 -1.23 -4.81
CA ILE A 208 -12.21 -1.28 -5.75
C ILE A 208 -13.51 -0.56 -5.34
N PHE A 209 -13.52 0.20 -4.25
CA PHE A 209 -14.62 1.12 -3.88
C PHE A 209 -14.17 2.56 -4.12
N SER A 210 -14.08 2.97 -5.40
CA SER A 210 -13.43 4.22 -5.85
C SER A 210 -13.90 5.49 -5.14
N ALA A 211 -15.16 5.56 -4.73
CA ALA A 211 -15.69 6.68 -3.94
C ALA A 211 -14.97 6.89 -2.59
N SER A 212 -14.45 5.81 -1.97
CA SER A 212 -13.67 5.85 -0.72
C SER A 212 -12.18 6.14 -0.92
N THR A 213 -11.66 5.92 -2.13
CA THR A 213 -10.25 6.20 -2.46
C THR A 213 -10.07 7.59 -3.08
N ASN A 214 -11.12 8.18 -3.66
CA ASN A 214 -11.14 9.54 -4.18
C ASN A 214 -10.56 10.57 -3.18
N ARG A 215 -9.45 11.22 -3.56
CA ARG A 215 -8.74 12.24 -2.77
C ARG A 215 -8.21 11.74 -1.42
N MET A 216 -8.07 10.43 -1.28
CA MET A 216 -7.58 9.74 -0.08
C MET A 216 -6.43 8.79 -0.45
N TRP A 217 -6.59 7.98 -1.47
CA TRP A 217 -5.53 7.17 -2.06
C TRP A 217 -4.69 8.02 -3.03
N PRO A 218 -3.34 7.97 -3.02
CA PRO A 218 -2.45 7.42 -2.00
C PRO A 218 -1.82 8.53 -1.14
N PHE A 219 -2.63 9.42 -0.56
CA PHE A 219 -2.13 10.55 0.23
C PHE A 219 -1.40 10.08 1.49
N SER A 220 -0.07 10.06 1.40
CA SER A 220 0.86 9.76 2.50
C SER A 220 1.23 11.02 3.31
N TYR A 221 0.63 12.18 2.98
CA TYR A 221 0.97 13.48 3.54
C TYR A 221 0.20 13.83 4.82
N ASN A 222 0.92 14.39 5.80
CA ASN A 222 0.39 14.76 7.13
C ASN A 222 1.03 16.06 7.66
N LYS A 223 1.16 17.07 6.79
CA LYS A 223 1.57 18.45 7.13
C LYS A 223 0.81 19.46 6.27
N CYS A 224 0.63 20.67 6.76
CA CYS A 224 0.11 21.77 5.96
C CYS A 224 1.26 22.47 5.24
N GLU A 225 1.37 22.30 3.93
CA GLU A 225 2.38 22.95 3.08
C GLU A 225 1.69 23.49 1.81
N PRO A 226 0.86 24.56 1.92
CA PRO A 226 0.04 25.07 0.81
C PRO A 226 0.88 25.61 -0.36
N ASP A 227 2.13 25.95 -0.10
CA ASP A 227 3.11 26.40 -1.10
C ASP A 227 3.68 25.23 -1.93
N VAL A 228 3.44 23.98 -1.53
CA VAL A 228 3.96 22.75 -2.18
C VAL A 228 2.88 22.02 -2.98
N PHE A 229 1.63 22.01 -2.50
CA PHE A 229 0.48 21.43 -3.20
C PHE A 229 -0.81 22.11 -2.74
N ASP A 230 -1.82 22.16 -3.61
CA ASP A 230 -3.17 22.60 -3.21
C ASP A 230 -3.71 21.67 -2.10
N PRO A 231 -3.89 22.17 -0.86
CA PRO A 231 -4.34 21.35 0.27
C PRO A 231 -5.76 20.81 0.07
N SER A 232 -6.54 21.37 -0.86
CA SER A 232 -7.87 20.93 -1.22
C SER A 232 -7.86 19.65 -2.08
N ASN A 233 -6.73 19.25 -2.68
CA ASN A 233 -6.63 17.95 -3.33
C ASN A 233 -6.67 16.79 -2.32
N GLN A 234 -6.11 16.97 -1.13
CA GLN A 234 -6.26 16.02 -0.02
C GLN A 234 -7.65 16.19 0.61
N ARG A 235 -8.38 15.09 0.88
CA ARG A 235 -9.74 15.19 1.45
C ARG A 235 -9.75 15.45 2.95
N ILE A 236 -8.83 14.83 3.69
CA ILE A 236 -8.58 15.10 5.11
C ILE A 236 -7.20 15.76 5.20
N SER A 237 -7.19 17.09 5.16
CA SER A 237 -5.99 17.89 4.99
C SER A 237 -5.44 18.40 6.32
N ALA A 238 -4.11 18.34 6.48
CA ALA A 238 -3.43 18.89 7.64
C ALA A 238 -3.50 20.43 7.75
N CYS A 239 -3.99 21.13 6.73
CA CYS A 239 -4.25 22.57 6.82
C CYS A 239 -5.52 22.91 7.60
N ASP A 240 -6.49 21.98 7.74
CA ASP A 240 -7.78 22.26 8.35
C ASP A 240 -7.67 22.43 9.89
N GLU A 241 -8.21 23.53 10.43
CA GLU A 241 -8.26 23.82 11.87
C GLU A 241 -9.52 23.27 12.53
N SER A 242 -10.55 22.96 11.73
CA SER A 242 -11.85 22.48 12.19
C SER A 242 -12.44 21.49 11.17
N PRO A 243 -11.76 20.35 10.90
CA PRO A 243 -12.21 19.35 9.93
C PRO A 243 -13.55 18.68 10.27
N GLY A 244 -14.07 18.93 11.49
CA GLY A 244 -15.36 18.42 11.95
C GLY A 244 -15.33 16.92 12.22
N TYR A 245 -16.51 16.34 12.48
CA TYR A 245 -16.73 14.88 12.54
C TYR A 245 -15.82 14.10 13.52
N GLY A 246 -15.20 14.81 14.49
CA GLY A 246 -14.22 14.26 15.43
C GLY A 246 -12.77 14.19 14.92
N LEU A 247 -12.53 14.53 13.65
CA LEU A 247 -11.18 14.57 13.08
C LEU A 247 -10.30 15.54 13.88
N ASN A 248 -9.05 15.15 14.08
CA ASN A 248 -8.09 15.96 14.82
C ASN A 248 -7.73 17.22 13.99
N PRO A 249 -7.81 18.44 14.57
CA PRO A 249 -7.30 19.65 13.92
C PRO A 249 -5.84 19.51 13.48
N ARG A 250 -5.50 20.17 12.36
CA ARG A 250 -4.16 20.23 11.75
C ARG A 250 -3.53 18.86 11.46
N GLN A 251 -4.34 17.85 11.15
CA GLN A 251 -3.88 16.48 11.00
C GLN A 251 -4.39 15.83 9.70
N GLY A 252 -3.45 15.55 8.81
CA GLY A 252 -3.71 14.99 7.48
C GLY A 252 -3.87 13.48 7.49
N ARG A 253 -4.60 12.97 6.49
CA ARG A 253 -4.83 11.55 6.27
C ARG A 253 -4.96 11.20 4.80
N GLY A 254 -4.71 9.92 4.53
CA GLY A 254 -5.03 9.27 3.28
C GLY A 254 -4.93 7.77 3.44
N ALA A 255 -5.05 7.08 2.31
CA ALA A 255 -4.97 5.66 2.16
C ALA A 255 -3.73 5.31 1.32
N PRO A 256 -2.50 5.43 1.86
CA PRO A 256 -1.30 5.04 1.13
C PRO A 256 -1.36 3.56 0.77
N GLU A 257 -0.79 3.22 -0.37
CA GLU A 257 -0.68 1.85 -0.89
C GLU A 257 0.78 1.39 -0.89
N ILE A 258 0.97 0.10 -0.65
CA ILE A 258 2.26 -0.57 -0.41
C ILE A 258 2.19 -1.93 -1.06
N ASP A 259 3.01 -2.17 -2.09
CA ASP A 259 3.05 -3.47 -2.77
C ASP A 259 4.22 -4.30 -2.25
N LEU A 260 3.88 -5.45 -1.65
CA LEU A 260 4.84 -6.53 -1.40
C LEU A 260 5.21 -7.21 -2.72
N LEU A 261 4.21 -7.43 -3.56
CA LEU A 261 4.32 -7.97 -4.92
C LEU A 261 3.19 -7.42 -5.78
N GLU A 262 3.53 -6.80 -6.90
CA GLU A 262 2.57 -6.50 -7.97
C GLU A 262 3.14 -6.98 -9.32
N GLY A 263 2.39 -7.79 -10.05
CA GLY A 263 2.68 -8.11 -11.46
C GLY A 263 3.10 -9.56 -11.71
N GLY A 264 3.54 -9.81 -12.95
CA GLY A 264 3.82 -11.16 -13.45
C GLY A 264 4.54 -11.15 -14.80
N GLY A 265 4.49 -12.26 -15.54
CA GLY A 265 5.31 -12.40 -16.74
C GLY A 265 6.80 -12.42 -16.40
N THR A 266 7.53 -11.42 -16.89
CA THR A 266 8.98 -11.29 -16.74
C THR A 266 9.41 -10.40 -15.57
N ALA A 267 8.49 -9.67 -14.93
CA ALA A 267 8.81 -8.72 -13.87
C ALA A 267 7.72 -8.63 -12.78
N ILE A 268 8.12 -8.51 -11.52
CA ILE A 268 7.25 -8.06 -10.41
C ILE A 268 7.77 -6.75 -9.83
N SER A 269 6.88 -5.86 -9.44
CA SER A 269 7.14 -4.62 -8.71
C SER A 269 7.01 -4.85 -7.20
N SER A 270 7.81 -4.13 -6.42
CA SER A 270 7.49 -3.77 -5.04
C SER A 270 7.63 -2.25 -4.89
N SER A 271 6.72 -1.63 -4.15
CA SER A 271 6.31 -0.25 -4.41
C SER A 271 5.79 0.49 -3.17
N LEU A 272 5.72 1.82 -3.30
CA LEU A 272 5.09 2.75 -2.39
C LEU A 272 4.48 3.89 -3.20
N GLN A 273 3.16 3.90 -3.29
CA GLN A 273 2.35 4.91 -3.96
C GLN A 273 2.33 6.18 -3.10
N ILE A 274 2.51 7.35 -3.74
CA ILE A 274 2.62 8.64 -3.05
C ILE A 274 1.83 9.75 -3.74
N ALA A 275 1.16 10.56 -2.92
CA ALA A 275 0.57 11.85 -3.28
C ALA A 275 0.83 12.88 -2.14
N PRO A 276 1.23 14.13 -2.46
CA PRO A 276 1.56 14.64 -3.80
C PRO A 276 2.79 13.95 -4.42
N GLY A 277 2.75 13.77 -5.74
CA GLY A 277 3.78 13.10 -6.52
C GLY A 277 5.05 13.92 -6.78
N MET A 278 5.94 13.34 -7.59
CA MET A 278 7.23 13.90 -8.01
C MET A 278 7.04 15.18 -8.87
N PRO A 279 7.65 16.32 -8.52
CA PRO A 279 7.59 17.54 -9.33
C PRO A 279 8.24 17.39 -10.72
N ASP A 280 7.86 18.25 -11.67
CA ASP A 280 8.23 18.12 -13.09
C ASP A 280 9.73 18.26 -13.37
N ASP A 281 10.45 19.05 -12.57
CA ASP A 281 11.91 19.19 -12.63
C ASP A 281 12.65 17.92 -12.20
N PHE A 282 12.03 17.07 -11.37
CA PHE A 282 12.55 15.75 -11.01
C PHE A 282 12.21 14.63 -12.01
N ARG A 283 11.15 14.78 -12.82
CA ARG A 283 10.76 13.81 -13.88
C ARG A 283 11.84 13.65 -14.95
N PHE A 284 11.81 12.56 -15.72
CA PHE A 284 12.82 12.24 -16.73
C PHE A 284 12.92 13.31 -17.83
N PHE A 285 14.02 13.34 -18.59
CA PHE A 285 14.07 14.20 -19.78
C PHE A 285 13.03 13.71 -20.79
N PRO A 286 12.14 14.60 -21.30
CA PRO A 286 11.09 14.18 -22.21
C PRO A 286 11.69 13.63 -23.50
N VAL A 287 11.10 12.54 -24.00
CA VAL A 287 11.48 11.91 -25.26
C VAL A 287 11.32 12.91 -26.41
N ASN A 288 12.37 13.08 -27.22
CA ASN A 288 12.30 13.89 -28.43
C ASN A 288 11.84 13.01 -29.59
N SER A 289 10.66 13.30 -30.13
CA SER A 289 10.06 12.57 -31.27
C SER A 289 10.95 12.54 -32.53
N SER A 290 11.92 13.45 -32.64
CA SER A 290 12.91 13.48 -33.74
C SER A 290 13.91 12.31 -33.73
N HIS A 291 13.89 11.44 -32.73
CA HIS A 291 14.79 10.28 -32.63
C HIS A 291 14.13 8.93 -32.98
N ASP A 292 12.85 8.90 -33.37
CA ASP A 292 12.05 7.66 -33.48
C ASP A 292 12.10 6.82 -32.19
N ASP A 293 11.99 7.50 -31.04
CA ASP A 293 11.88 6.87 -29.73
C ASP A 293 10.42 6.65 -29.37
N ASN A 294 10.13 5.51 -28.74
CA ASN A 294 8.83 5.26 -28.11
C ASN A 294 8.65 6.25 -26.93
N PRO A 295 7.49 6.92 -26.76
CA PRO A 295 7.21 7.69 -25.55
C PRO A 295 7.40 6.89 -24.25
N PHE A 296 7.16 5.59 -24.29
CA PHE A 296 7.43 4.63 -23.20
C PHE A 296 8.88 4.08 -23.20
N CYS A 297 9.83 4.70 -23.92
CA CYS A 297 11.25 4.31 -23.83
C CYS A 297 11.88 4.78 -22.52
N MET A 298 11.33 5.83 -21.89
CA MET A 298 11.68 6.17 -20.50
C MET A 298 11.55 4.90 -19.66
N TYR A 299 12.49 4.67 -18.72
CA TYR A 299 12.65 3.42 -17.94
C TYR A 299 13.30 2.24 -18.69
N GLY A 300 13.46 2.28 -20.01
CA GLY A 300 14.21 1.29 -20.79
C GLY A 300 15.60 1.77 -21.22
N ASN A 301 16.59 0.88 -21.28
CA ASN A 301 17.94 1.17 -21.80
C ASN A 301 17.99 1.36 -23.34
N SER A 302 16.86 1.70 -23.97
CA SER A 302 16.67 1.74 -25.42
C SER A 302 16.23 3.09 -25.98
N CYS A 303 16.10 4.14 -25.16
CA CYS A 303 15.98 5.51 -25.69
C CYS A 303 17.28 5.95 -26.38
N LYS A 304 17.14 6.49 -27.58
CA LYS A 304 18.22 7.20 -28.29
C LYS A 304 18.35 8.64 -27.77
N THR A 305 17.25 9.25 -27.32
CA THR A 305 17.19 10.60 -26.74
C THR A 305 18.15 10.69 -25.55
N PRO A 306 19.14 11.60 -25.59
CA PRO A 306 20.07 11.80 -24.48
C PRO A 306 19.35 12.13 -23.17
N GLY A 307 19.63 11.37 -22.11
CA GLY A 307 19.07 11.61 -20.76
C GLY A 307 17.71 10.97 -20.47
N ALA A 308 17.09 10.29 -21.44
CA ALA A 308 15.76 9.71 -21.26
C ALA A 308 15.74 8.29 -20.66
N ASN A 309 16.86 7.55 -20.68
CA ASN A 309 16.90 6.15 -20.21
C ASN A 309 16.88 6.01 -18.67
N SER A 310 17.79 6.69 -17.97
CA SER A 310 18.04 6.47 -16.53
C SER A 310 18.36 7.78 -15.78
N PRO A 311 17.98 7.92 -14.50
CA PRO A 311 18.27 9.12 -13.73
C PRO A 311 19.78 9.38 -13.64
N ASN A 312 20.23 10.63 -13.79
CA ASN A 312 21.66 11.00 -13.74
C ASN A 312 22.57 10.32 -14.83
N VAL A 313 21.98 9.82 -15.92
CA VAL A 313 22.70 9.21 -17.07
C VAL A 313 22.23 9.84 -18.40
N PRO A 314 23.10 10.43 -19.24
CA PRO A 314 24.49 10.78 -18.97
C PRO A 314 24.61 11.83 -17.85
N THR A 315 25.64 11.70 -17.01
CA THR A 315 25.81 12.55 -15.82
C THR A 315 26.00 14.03 -16.19
N ALA A 316 26.75 14.32 -17.25
CA ALA A 316 26.98 15.68 -17.74
C ALA A 316 25.71 16.37 -18.29
N LEU A 317 24.72 15.61 -18.76
CA LEU A 317 23.46 16.16 -19.23
C LEU A 317 22.50 16.42 -18.07
N TYR A 318 22.39 15.47 -17.13
CA TYR A 318 21.53 15.60 -15.96
C TYR A 318 21.98 16.70 -15.00
N ALA A 319 23.29 16.93 -14.88
CA ALA A 319 23.86 18.00 -14.06
C ALA A 319 23.32 19.42 -14.39
N LYS A 320 22.82 19.64 -15.62
CA LYS A 320 22.20 20.92 -16.04
C LYS A 320 20.96 21.30 -15.22
N ARG A 321 20.36 20.36 -14.48
CA ARG A 321 19.20 20.60 -13.61
C ARG A 321 19.52 21.32 -12.30
N GLY A 322 20.79 21.31 -11.86
CA GLY A 322 21.21 21.92 -10.60
C GLY A 322 20.80 21.14 -9.32
N HIS A 323 19.97 20.10 -9.44
CA HIS A 323 19.59 19.20 -8.36
C HIS A 323 19.89 17.73 -8.71
N LEU A 324 19.82 16.86 -7.71
CA LEU A 324 19.96 15.41 -7.89
C LEU A 324 18.62 14.74 -8.19
N THR A 325 18.67 13.43 -8.43
CA THR A 325 17.52 12.55 -8.72
C THR A 325 16.59 12.41 -7.50
N TRP A 326 15.29 12.16 -7.73
CA TRP A 326 14.31 11.91 -6.66
C TRP A 326 14.71 10.71 -5.77
N TYR A 327 15.26 9.69 -6.40
CA TYR A 327 15.83 8.48 -5.80
C TYR A 327 17.26 8.80 -5.30
N GLN A 328 17.52 8.60 -4.00
CA GLN A 328 18.82 8.83 -3.35
C GLN A 328 19.10 7.76 -2.30
N LYS A 329 20.30 7.15 -2.36
CA LYS A 329 20.83 6.21 -1.37
C LYS A 329 19.87 5.05 -1.05
N LEU A 330 19.16 4.57 -2.08
CA LEU A 330 18.33 3.39 -1.95
C LEU A 330 19.19 2.13 -1.90
N ARG A 331 18.79 1.17 -1.06
CA ARG A 331 19.51 -0.08 -0.81
C ARG A 331 18.80 -1.22 -1.53
N TYR A 332 19.38 -1.64 -2.64
CA TYR A 332 18.85 -2.73 -3.44
C TYR A 332 19.57 -4.04 -3.10
N ALA A 333 18.79 -5.05 -2.70
CA ALA A 333 19.25 -6.42 -2.56
C ALA A 333 19.28 -7.12 -3.93
N GLY A 334 20.08 -8.19 -4.05
CA GLY A 334 19.99 -9.16 -5.15
C GLY A 334 19.26 -10.42 -4.70
N ASN A 335 18.50 -11.06 -5.59
CA ASN A 335 17.77 -12.30 -5.31
C ASN A 335 18.71 -13.51 -5.47
N PRO A 336 19.05 -14.25 -4.39
CA PRO A 336 20.02 -15.35 -4.40
C PRO A 336 19.57 -16.62 -5.15
N PHE A 337 18.28 -16.76 -5.44
CA PHE A 337 17.75 -17.89 -6.23
C PHE A 337 18.05 -17.76 -7.72
N CYS A 338 18.06 -16.55 -8.26
CA CYS A 338 18.47 -16.28 -9.63
C CYS A 338 20.01 -16.28 -9.75
N ARG A 339 20.55 -16.90 -10.81
CA ARG A 339 22.00 -16.92 -11.08
C ARG A 339 22.30 -16.81 -12.58
N ASP A 340 23.00 -15.74 -12.94
CA ASP A 340 23.42 -15.37 -14.29
C ASP A 340 24.87 -14.86 -14.25
N PRO A 341 25.84 -15.61 -14.81
CA PRO A 341 27.25 -15.21 -14.82
C PRO A 341 27.51 -13.86 -15.51
N GLU A 342 26.73 -13.49 -16.54
CA GLU A 342 26.92 -12.25 -17.31
C GLU A 342 26.39 -11.02 -16.55
N SER A 343 25.52 -11.24 -15.56
CA SER A 343 25.05 -10.19 -14.65
C SER A 343 26.10 -9.79 -13.58
N LYS A 344 27.26 -10.48 -13.50
CA LYS A 344 28.29 -10.21 -12.48
C LYS A 344 28.97 -8.86 -12.62
N GLN A 345 29.33 -8.27 -11.49
CA GLN A 345 29.98 -6.97 -11.39
C GLN A 345 31.17 -6.98 -10.43
N ASP A 346 32.17 -6.16 -10.76
CA ASP A 346 33.24 -5.77 -9.86
C ASP A 346 32.95 -4.38 -9.25
N TYR A 347 33.26 -4.22 -7.96
CA TYR A 347 33.05 -2.95 -7.25
C TYR A 347 34.00 -1.85 -7.71
N GLU A 348 35.29 -2.16 -7.95
CA GLU A 348 36.28 -1.14 -8.29
C GLU A 348 35.99 -0.53 -9.66
N THR A 349 35.58 -1.36 -10.62
CA THR A 349 35.10 -0.98 -11.96
C THR A 349 33.90 -0.03 -11.88
N ILE A 350 32.86 -0.37 -11.10
CA ILE A 350 31.67 0.48 -10.94
C ILE A 350 32.00 1.78 -10.20
N ALA A 351 32.79 1.72 -9.13
CA ALA A 351 33.21 2.90 -8.38
C ALA A 351 34.05 3.87 -9.24
N ALA A 352 34.93 3.34 -10.11
CA ALA A 352 35.70 4.13 -11.07
C ALA A 352 34.80 4.79 -12.13
N SER A 353 33.82 4.06 -12.68
CA SER A 353 32.86 4.62 -13.66
C SER A 353 32.01 5.75 -13.05
N LEU A 354 31.45 5.53 -11.86
CA LEU A 354 30.71 6.57 -11.12
C LEU A 354 31.57 7.79 -10.77
N SER A 355 32.87 7.59 -10.49
CA SER A 355 33.81 8.66 -10.16
C SER A 355 34.25 9.48 -11.39
N LYS A 356 34.35 8.84 -12.57
CA LYS A 356 34.54 9.53 -13.87
C LYS A 356 33.30 10.33 -14.26
N GLY A 357 32.12 9.81 -13.90
CA GLY A 357 30.83 10.23 -14.46
C GLY A 357 30.51 9.42 -15.72
N ILE A 358 29.23 9.08 -15.88
CA ILE A 358 28.76 8.23 -16.99
C ILE A 358 28.49 9.12 -18.20
N GLU A 359 29.10 8.77 -19.33
CA GLU A 359 29.01 9.49 -20.62
C GLU A 359 28.02 8.81 -21.57
N GLU A 360 27.81 7.51 -21.38
CA GLU A 360 26.86 6.65 -22.05
C GLU A 360 25.41 7.09 -21.79
N ASN A 361 24.51 6.82 -22.73
CA ASN A 361 23.11 7.23 -22.61
C ASN A 361 22.24 6.30 -21.73
N GLY A 362 22.72 5.10 -21.40
CA GLY A 362 21.97 4.11 -20.62
C GLY A 362 22.91 3.22 -19.82
N CYS A 363 22.35 2.34 -18.98
CA CYS A 363 23.12 1.54 -18.03
C CYS A 363 23.54 0.16 -18.57
N SER A 364 24.69 -0.32 -18.09
CA SER A 364 25.15 -1.70 -18.26
C SER A 364 25.86 -2.20 -17.00
N THR A 365 26.09 -3.51 -16.91
CA THR A 365 26.78 -4.17 -15.78
C THR A 365 28.20 -3.67 -15.52
N LYS A 366 28.80 -2.89 -16.44
CA LYS A 366 30.18 -2.36 -16.33
C LYS A 366 30.27 -0.86 -16.02
N ILE A 367 29.14 -0.14 -16.01
CA ILE A 367 29.12 1.32 -15.86
C ILE A 367 28.13 1.83 -14.80
N CYS A 368 27.06 1.08 -14.51
CA CYS A 368 26.12 1.41 -13.45
C CYS A 368 26.13 0.33 -12.36
N PRO A 369 25.81 0.67 -11.11
CA PRO A 369 25.40 -0.30 -10.10
C PRO A 369 24.34 -1.28 -10.62
N GLY A 370 24.27 -2.45 -9.99
CA GLY A 370 23.08 -3.27 -9.99
C GLY A 370 21.88 -2.41 -9.58
N SER A 371 20.71 -2.71 -10.16
CA SER A 371 19.49 -1.88 -10.09
C SER A 371 19.46 -0.62 -10.97
N TYR A 372 20.55 -0.31 -11.68
CA TYR A 372 20.68 0.85 -12.58
C TYR A 372 20.43 2.21 -11.92
N ASP A 373 20.42 2.27 -10.58
CA ASP A 373 20.45 3.53 -9.83
C ASP A 373 21.91 3.92 -9.57
N VAL A 374 22.37 4.96 -10.27
CA VAL A 374 23.71 5.54 -10.11
C VAL A 374 23.85 6.40 -8.85
N ARG A 375 22.78 6.52 -8.05
CA ARG A 375 22.73 7.12 -6.71
C ARG A 375 22.32 6.09 -5.63
N ALA A 376 22.38 4.80 -5.94
CA ALA A 376 22.21 3.73 -4.97
C ALA A 376 23.20 3.86 -3.81
N ASP A 377 22.82 3.33 -2.65
CA ASP A 377 23.77 3.10 -1.56
C ASP A 377 24.67 1.92 -1.95
N LEU A 378 26.00 2.09 -1.79
CA LEU A 378 27.03 1.09 -2.09
C LEU A 378 27.86 0.71 -0.85
N ASP A 379 27.41 1.08 0.35
CA ASP A 379 28.00 0.64 1.61
C ASP A 379 27.91 -0.89 1.78
N PHE A 380 28.68 -1.41 2.74
CA PHE A 380 28.63 -2.82 3.11
C PHE A 380 27.25 -3.22 3.65
N ILE A 381 26.82 -4.44 3.35
CA ILE A 381 25.51 -4.99 3.73
C ILE A 381 25.41 -5.19 5.26
N ASP A 382 26.49 -5.69 5.85
CA ASP A 382 26.64 -6.05 7.26
C ASP A 382 27.63 -5.14 8.04
N GLY A 383 28.37 -4.28 7.32
CA GLY A 383 29.42 -3.43 7.88
C GLY A 383 30.78 -4.11 8.09
N VAL A 384 30.95 -5.38 7.71
CA VAL A 384 32.17 -6.18 8.00
C VAL A 384 32.62 -7.11 6.86
N GLY A 385 31.70 -7.63 6.05
CA GLY A 385 31.97 -8.50 4.92
C GLY A 385 32.17 -7.76 3.60
N PRO A 386 32.60 -8.45 2.53
CA PRO A 386 32.83 -7.83 1.21
C PRO A 386 31.53 -7.52 0.44
N GLY A 387 30.37 -7.96 0.93
CA GLY A 387 29.08 -7.73 0.28
C GLY A 387 28.63 -6.27 0.38
N ARG A 388 28.27 -5.66 -0.75
CA ARG A 388 27.81 -4.27 -0.84
C ARG A 388 26.40 -4.19 -1.43
N TRP A 389 25.63 -3.20 -0.98
CA TRP A 389 24.37 -2.82 -1.63
C TRP A 389 24.64 -2.40 -3.08
N GLY A 390 23.69 -2.67 -3.99
CA GLY A 390 23.79 -2.25 -5.40
C GLY A 390 24.94 -2.86 -6.22
N ILE A 391 25.71 -3.85 -5.72
CA ILE A 391 26.82 -4.47 -6.47
C ILE A 391 26.58 -5.96 -6.67
N ASN A 392 26.43 -6.38 -7.92
CA ASN A 392 26.14 -7.77 -8.25
C ASN A 392 27.38 -8.68 -8.32
N SER A 393 28.11 -8.82 -7.21
CA SER A 393 29.35 -9.63 -7.17
C SER A 393 29.16 -11.12 -7.46
N ASN A 394 27.95 -11.66 -7.29
CA ASN A 394 27.64 -13.08 -7.42
C ASN A 394 26.84 -13.46 -8.68
N GLY A 395 26.26 -12.49 -9.40
CA GLY A 395 25.46 -12.72 -10.61
C GLY A 395 23.99 -13.01 -10.31
N THR A 396 23.44 -12.46 -9.23
CA THR A 396 22.03 -12.58 -8.85
C THR A 396 21.12 -11.65 -9.67
N CYS A 397 19.80 -11.82 -9.58
CA CYS A 397 18.86 -10.86 -10.17
C CYS A 397 18.72 -9.65 -9.22
N PHE A 398 19.14 -8.47 -9.65
CA PHE A 398 18.86 -7.21 -8.95
C PHE A 398 17.57 -6.56 -9.52
N PRO A 399 16.75 -5.89 -8.71
CA PRO A 399 15.57 -5.17 -9.17
C PRO A 399 15.98 -3.87 -9.86
N VAL A 400 15.43 -3.55 -11.02
CA VAL A 400 15.70 -2.25 -11.68
C VAL A 400 14.82 -1.17 -11.04
N THR A 401 15.34 0.04 -10.87
CA THR A 401 14.54 1.18 -10.39
C THR A 401 13.42 1.50 -11.39
N ASN A 402 12.18 1.33 -10.96
CA ASN A 402 11.00 1.69 -11.74
C ASN A 402 10.50 3.04 -11.22
N ALA A 403 10.91 4.12 -11.89
CA ALA A 403 10.50 5.47 -11.51
C ALA A 403 9.17 5.85 -12.17
N TYR A 404 8.17 4.97 -11.97
CA TYR A 404 6.81 5.04 -12.49
C TYR A 404 6.21 6.44 -12.37
N MET A 405 5.95 7.08 -13.52
CA MET A 405 5.39 8.44 -13.62
C MET A 405 3.94 8.57 -13.14
N GLY A 406 3.38 7.46 -12.63
CA GLY A 406 2.02 7.34 -12.14
C GLY A 406 0.97 7.88 -13.09
N SER A 407 -0.04 8.48 -12.47
CA SER A 407 -1.20 9.04 -13.15
C SER A 407 -1.52 10.38 -12.53
N PHE A 408 -1.84 11.36 -13.38
CA PHE A 408 -2.41 12.62 -12.91
C PHE A 408 -3.92 12.41 -12.72
N LEU A 409 -4.32 12.23 -11.45
CA LEU A 409 -5.68 11.89 -11.08
C LEU A 409 -6.54 13.16 -11.09
N CYS A 410 -7.67 13.11 -11.80
CA CYS A 410 -8.55 14.25 -12.03
C CYS A 410 -10.03 13.90 -11.82
N ASP A 411 -10.84 14.92 -11.53
CA ASP A 411 -12.30 14.87 -11.67
C ASP A 411 -12.74 14.88 -13.16
N PRO A 412 -13.96 14.42 -13.49
CA PRO A 412 -14.49 14.39 -14.86
C PRO A 412 -14.60 15.74 -15.59
N ASP A 413 -14.64 16.86 -14.87
CA ASP A 413 -14.81 18.20 -15.46
C ASP A 413 -13.48 18.97 -15.56
N ASN A 414 -12.37 18.35 -15.16
CA ASN A 414 -11.07 19.01 -15.06
C ASN A 414 -10.46 19.32 -16.42
N GLN A 415 -9.88 20.51 -16.56
CA GLN A 415 -9.28 20.99 -17.82
C GLN A 415 -7.75 20.93 -17.82
N ASN A 416 -7.12 20.39 -16.77
CA ASN A 416 -5.66 20.34 -16.69
C ASN A 416 -5.09 19.40 -17.77
N PRO A 417 -4.17 19.86 -18.64
CA PRO A 417 -3.67 19.08 -19.77
C PRO A 417 -2.85 17.84 -19.38
N LYS A 418 -2.57 17.63 -18.08
CA LYS A 418 -1.97 16.37 -17.58
C LYS A 418 -3.01 15.26 -17.33
N CYS A 419 -4.31 15.58 -17.21
CA CYS A 419 -5.35 14.56 -17.07
C CYS A 419 -5.37 13.65 -18.32
N ALA A 420 -5.69 12.36 -18.15
CA ALA A 420 -5.75 11.42 -19.28
C ALA A 420 -6.83 11.79 -20.32
N MET A 421 -7.93 12.41 -19.87
CA MET A 421 -9.01 12.94 -20.71
C MET A 421 -9.48 14.29 -20.13
N PRO A 422 -8.84 15.42 -20.47
CA PRO A 422 -9.23 16.73 -19.97
C PRO A 422 -10.52 17.22 -20.66
N ARG A 423 -11.43 17.85 -19.90
CA ARG A 423 -12.67 18.42 -20.44
C ARG A 423 -12.36 19.59 -21.40
N PRO A 424 -12.81 19.53 -22.67
CA PRO A 424 -12.63 20.64 -23.60
C PRO A 424 -13.55 21.82 -23.27
N ASP A 425 -13.17 23.04 -23.65
CA ASP A 425 -13.95 24.26 -23.40
C ASP A 425 -15.36 24.23 -24.02
N SER A 426 -15.54 23.44 -25.09
CA SER A 426 -16.83 23.23 -25.76
C SER A 426 -17.81 22.33 -24.98
N GLN A 427 -17.35 21.66 -23.93
CA GLN A 427 -18.17 20.76 -23.10
C GLN A 427 -18.52 21.44 -21.78
N THR A 428 -19.82 21.58 -21.51
CA THR A 428 -20.34 22.05 -20.22
C THR A 428 -19.91 21.13 -19.07
N PRO A 429 -19.48 21.66 -17.90
CA PRO A 429 -19.21 20.85 -16.72
C PRO A 429 -20.46 20.09 -16.24
N THR A 430 -20.26 18.83 -15.85
CA THR A 430 -21.28 17.92 -15.30
C THR A 430 -21.60 18.21 -13.83
N ASN A 431 -20.63 18.75 -13.08
CA ASN A 431 -20.64 19.04 -11.65
C ASN A 431 -20.93 17.83 -10.74
N VAL A 432 -20.64 16.59 -11.20
CA VAL A 432 -20.94 15.37 -10.42
C VAL A 432 -20.10 15.20 -9.16
N MET A 433 -18.97 15.90 -9.04
CA MET A 433 -18.15 15.91 -7.84
C MET A 433 -17.38 17.23 -7.67
N LYS A 434 -16.88 17.50 -6.46
CA LYS A 434 -15.96 18.63 -6.24
C LYS A 434 -14.69 18.42 -7.05
N SER A 435 -14.30 19.43 -7.83
CA SER A 435 -13.09 19.36 -8.65
C SER A 435 -11.84 19.06 -7.83
N PHE A 436 -10.90 18.34 -8.45
CA PHE A 436 -9.56 18.05 -7.96
C PHE A 436 -8.65 17.69 -9.15
N SER A 437 -7.38 18.02 -9.04
CA SER A 437 -6.36 17.39 -9.89
C SER A 437 -4.99 17.36 -9.22
N TYR A 438 -4.43 16.16 -9.07
CA TYR A 438 -3.13 15.95 -8.43
C TYR A 438 -2.36 14.79 -9.05
N GLN A 439 -1.04 14.89 -8.97
CA GLN A 439 -0.14 13.83 -9.38
C GLN A 439 -0.08 12.75 -8.31
N MET A 440 -0.29 11.49 -8.72
CA MET A 440 0.16 10.29 -8.04
C MET A 440 1.41 9.75 -8.75
N ASP A 441 2.40 9.26 -8.01
CA ASP A 441 3.50 8.43 -8.52
C ASP A 441 3.72 7.24 -7.59
N ALA A 442 4.59 6.31 -7.96
CA ALA A 442 5.11 5.30 -7.04
C ALA A 442 6.64 5.33 -7.01
N ILE A 443 7.20 5.05 -5.83
CA ILE A 443 8.62 4.75 -5.64
C ILE A 443 8.74 3.23 -5.66
N SER A 444 9.17 2.66 -6.78
CA SER A 444 9.14 1.20 -6.97
C SER A 444 10.41 0.61 -7.58
N SER A 445 10.54 -0.70 -7.45
CA SER A 445 11.67 -1.47 -7.97
C SER A 445 11.18 -2.77 -8.61
N ASN A 446 11.47 -2.97 -9.89
CA ASN A 446 11.01 -4.11 -10.68
C ASN A 446 12.03 -5.24 -10.67
N TRP A 447 11.70 -6.34 -10.02
CA TRP A 447 12.48 -7.57 -9.98
C TRP A 447 12.26 -8.43 -11.22
N PRO A 448 13.32 -8.81 -11.96
CA PRO A 448 13.23 -9.83 -13.00
C PRO A 448 12.79 -11.18 -12.39
N VAL A 449 11.75 -11.80 -12.97
CA VAL A 449 11.20 -13.06 -12.46
C VAL A 449 12.02 -14.24 -12.96
N HIS A 450 12.09 -15.27 -12.12
CA HIS A 450 12.77 -16.54 -12.37
C HIS A 450 11.77 -17.67 -12.23
N LEU A 451 11.95 -18.78 -12.96
CA LEU A 451 10.95 -19.83 -13.10
C LEU A 451 10.45 -20.38 -11.75
N GLY A 452 11.31 -20.40 -10.73
CA GLY A 452 10.98 -20.81 -9.36
C GLY A 452 9.78 -20.09 -8.75
N ALA A 453 9.48 -18.85 -9.17
CA ALA A 453 8.29 -18.13 -8.72
C ALA A 453 6.98 -18.74 -9.22
N TYR A 454 7.02 -19.54 -10.28
CA TYR A 454 5.87 -20.22 -10.90
C TYR A 454 5.87 -21.73 -10.64
N THR A 455 7.01 -22.34 -10.30
CA THR A 455 7.16 -23.78 -10.04
C THR A 455 7.29 -24.15 -8.57
N ASP A 456 7.40 -23.18 -7.66
CA ASP A 456 7.60 -23.39 -6.22
C ASP A 456 6.98 -22.23 -5.40
N PHE A 457 6.80 -22.43 -4.10
CA PHE A 457 6.30 -21.44 -3.15
C PHE A 457 7.45 -20.61 -2.55
N LEU A 458 7.68 -19.42 -3.09
CA LEU A 458 8.73 -18.50 -2.66
C LEU A 458 8.28 -17.54 -1.57
N THR A 459 9.23 -17.12 -0.73
CA THR A 459 9.02 -16.11 0.32
C THR A 459 9.26 -14.70 -0.22
N TYR A 460 8.26 -13.83 -0.07
CA TYR A 460 8.34 -12.40 -0.35
C TYR A 460 8.28 -11.62 0.97
N GLN A 461 9.13 -10.60 1.15
CA GLN A 461 9.19 -9.78 2.36
C GLN A 461 9.22 -8.28 2.05
N ASP A 462 8.54 -7.49 2.88
CA ASP A 462 8.58 -6.03 2.90
C ASP A 462 8.81 -5.51 4.33
N TRP A 463 9.63 -4.47 4.46
CA TRP A 463 10.29 -4.05 5.69
C TRP A 463 10.04 -2.56 5.96
N ARG A 464 9.02 -2.25 6.75
CA ARG A 464 8.56 -0.88 6.99
C ARG A 464 9.00 -0.35 8.36
N ALA A 465 9.56 0.85 8.38
CA ALA A 465 9.90 1.53 9.64
C ALA A 465 8.62 1.87 10.43
N GLY A 466 8.65 1.63 11.74
CA GLY A 466 7.52 1.90 12.63
C GLY A 466 7.29 3.38 12.89
N SER A 467 6.03 3.75 13.16
CA SER A 467 5.60 5.07 13.64
C SER A 467 6.43 5.55 14.84
N GLY A 468 7.44 6.39 14.56
CA GLY A 468 8.48 6.77 15.51
C GLY A 468 9.82 7.08 14.82
N GLU A 469 10.05 6.46 13.66
CA GLU A 469 10.74 7.12 12.54
C GLU A 469 9.64 7.77 11.66
N GLY A 470 9.86 9.00 11.21
CA GLY A 470 8.78 9.82 10.63
C GLY A 470 8.29 9.31 9.27
N GLN A 471 6.98 9.35 9.02
CA GLN A 471 6.41 9.12 7.69
C GLN A 471 6.73 10.29 6.76
N SER A 472 7.94 10.24 6.19
CA SER A 472 8.48 11.08 5.12
C SER A 472 9.78 10.42 4.64
N ILE A 473 10.21 10.69 3.41
CA ILE A 473 11.62 10.49 3.05
C ILE A 473 12.41 11.62 3.73
N ILE A 474 13.26 11.28 4.71
CA ILE A 474 14.00 12.27 5.51
C ILE A 474 15.51 12.10 5.32
N PRO A 475 16.18 13.10 4.72
CA PRO A 475 17.62 13.24 4.82
C PRO A 475 18.07 13.59 6.26
N ALA A 476 18.65 12.61 6.97
CA ALA A 476 19.31 12.75 8.28
C ALA A 476 18.42 12.98 9.55
N ARG A 477 19.07 13.10 10.72
CA ARG A 477 18.56 12.83 12.11
C ARG A 477 18.58 14.12 13.00
N PRO A 478 18.19 14.19 14.32
CA PRO A 478 17.90 13.09 15.30
C PRO A 478 16.84 13.28 16.47
N ARG A 479 16.38 12.15 17.08
CA ARG A 479 15.67 11.98 18.43
C ARG A 479 14.23 12.58 18.54
N ARG A 480 13.22 12.12 19.31
CA ARG A 480 12.88 11.04 20.32
C ARG A 480 11.31 11.08 20.59
N GLU A 481 10.52 10.24 21.30
CA GLU A 481 10.53 8.82 21.80
C GLU A 481 9.21 8.45 22.59
N GLN A 482 8.66 7.20 22.47
CA GLN A 482 7.65 6.46 23.33
C GLN A 482 6.21 7.01 23.61
N GLY A 483 5.10 6.24 23.75
CA GLY A 483 4.76 4.81 23.49
C GLY A 483 3.42 4.25 24.12
N THR A 484 2.73 3.27 23.46
CA THR A 484 1.80 2.15 23.93
C THR A 484 0.62 2.37 24.93
N ALA A 485 -0.54 1.65 24.99
CA ALA A 485 -1.35 0.62 24.24
C ALA A 485 -2.81 0.61 24.88
N ASP A 486 -3.86 -0.27 24.94
CA ASP A 486 -4.54 -1.48 24.35
C ASP A 486 -6.11 -1.21 24.57
N GLY A 487 -7.17 -2.05 24.70
CA GLY A 487 -7.52 -3.48 24.53
C GLY A 487 -8.73 -3.99 25.41
N LYS A 488 -9.85 -4.54 24.82
CA LYS A 488 -10.90 -5.56 25.29
C LYS A 488 -12.35 -5.53 24.70
N LEU A 489 -12.86 -6.64 24.12
CA LEU A 489 -14.08 -6.85 23.24
C LEU A 489 -15.50 -6.78 23.94
N THR A 490 -16.71 -6.90 23.32
CA THR A 490 -17.22 -7.56 22.06
C THR A 490 -18.55 -6.94 21.47
N ARG A 491 -19.20 -7.59 20.46
CA ARG A 491 -20.33 -7.13 19.59
C ARG A 491 -21.78 -7.47 20.04
N MET A 492 -22.77 -6.76 19.45
CA MET A 492 -24.17 -7.20 19.19
C MET A 492 -24.66 -6.67 17.82
N ALA A 493 -25.82 -7.12 17.31
CA ALA A 493 -26.39 -6.69 16.01
C ALA A 493 -27.93 -6.72 15.98
N PHE A 494 -28.55 -5.88 15.15
CA PHE A 494 -30.01 -5.78 14.91
C PHE A 494 -30.33 -5.76 13.41
N ARG A 495 -31.61 -5.99 13.03
CA ARG A 495 -32.13 -5.88 11.65
C ARG A 495 -33.25 -4.84 11.59
N VAL A 496 -33.19 -3.93 10.61
CA VAL A 496 -34.28 -3.00 10.24
C VAL A 496 -34.24 -2.80 8.71
N PRO A 497 -35.38 -2.64 8.01
CA PRO A 497 -35.38 -2.32 6.58
C PRO A 497 -34.98 -0.87 6.28
N THR A 498 -34.32 -0.68 5.13
CA THR A 498 -34.22 0.49 4.23
C THR A 498 -34.31 1.94 4.80
N PRO A 499 -33.33 2.83 4.51
CA PRO A 499 -33.27 4.15 5.14
C PRO A 499 -34.07 5.25 4.41
N ASP A 500 -34.99 5.90 5.12
CA ASP A 500 -35.29 7.34 4.94
C ASP A 500 -35.97 7.94 6.19
N VAL A 501 -35.53 9.14 6.61
CA VAL A 501 -35.97 9.98 7.77
C VAL A 501 -36.07 9.31 9.17
N SER A 502 -36.09 7.98 9.26
CA SER A 502 -36.35 7.19 10.47
C SER A 502 -35.22 7.27 11.50
N ASP A 503 -33.96 7.03 11.11
CA ASP A 503 -32.83 6.97 12.03
C ASP A 503 -32.50 8.33 12.65
N VAL A 504 -32.72 9.42 11.90
CA VAL A 504 -32.66 10.80 12.43
C VAL A 504 -33.76 11.00 13.48
N LYS A 505 -35.01 10.62 13.18
CA LYS A 505 -36.10 10.70 14.18
C LYS A 505 -35.82 9.85 15.41
N ALA A 506 -35.26 8.65 15.27
CA ALA A 506 -34.94 7.76 16.39
C ALA A 506 -33.82 8.34 17.27
N SER A 507 -32.71 8.79 16.67
CA SER A 507 -31.60 9.45 17.38
C SER A 507 -31.98 10.82 17.96
N GLU A 508 -32.99 11.51 17.43
CA GLU A 508 -33.51 12.76 18.00
C GLU A 508 -34.63 12.56 19.03
N SER A 509 -35.21 11.35 19.16
CA SER A 509 -36.32 11.04 20.08
C SER A 509 -36.06 9.80 20.97
N GLU A 510 -36.56 8.63 20.60
CA GLU A 510 -36.64 7.45 21.49
C GLU A 510 -35.28 6.79 21.81
N LEU A 511 -34.26 7.00 20.97
CA LEU A 511 -32.88 6.56 21.20
C LEU A 511 -31.93 7.73 21.46
N LYS A 512 -32.44 8.91 21.85
CA LYS A 512 -31.64 10.14 22.01
C LYS A 512 -30.54 10.00 23.06
N GLY A 513 -29.29 10.14 22.62
CA GLY A 513 -28.11 9.93 23.46
C GLY A 513 -27.64 8.48 23.57
N ILE A 514 -28.26 7.56 22.82
CA ILE A 514 -27.85 6.14 22.69
C ILE A 514 -27.48 5.84 21.24
N LEU A 515 -28.30 6.30 20.29
CA LEU A 515 -28.02 6.33 18.86
C LEU A 515 -27.70 7.77 18.42
N ASP A 516 -26.76 7.92 17.49
CA ASP A 516 -26.54 9.13 16.68
C ASP A 516 -26.55 8.79 15.18
N TYR A 517 -26.47 9.85 14.38
CA TYR A 517 -26.38 9.81 12.93
C TYR A 517 -25.16 10.63 12.45
N THR A 518 -24.42 10.13 11.46
CA THR A 518 -23.41 10.88 10.72
C THR A 518 -23.57 10.68 9.20
N ALA A 519 -23.19 11.72 8.46
CA ALA A 519 -22.97 11.67 7.02
C ALA A 519 -21.59 12.25 6.64
N GLY A 520 -20.71 12.49 7.62
CA GLY A 520 -19.32 12.89 7.39
C GLY A 520 -18.41 11.67 7.24
N GLU A 521 -17.30 11.82 6.52
CA GLU A 521 -16.31 10.74 6.39
C GLU A 521 -15.41 10.69 7.62
N VAL A 522 -15.62 9.64 8.41
CA VAL A 522 -14.96 9.39 9.69
C VAL A 522 -14.24 8.05 9.69
N VAL A 523 -13.19 7.93 10.50
CA VAL A 523 -12.72 6.62 10.97
C VAL A 523 -12.76 6.53 12.49
N LEU A 524 -12.57 5.31 13.01
CA LEU A 524 -12.69 4.98 14.43
C LEU A 524 -11.84 5.87 15.37
N LYS A 525 -10.72 6.44 14.88
CA LYS A 525 -9.87 7.35 15.66
C LYS A 525 -10.53 8.72 15.93
N ASP A 526 -11.44 9.15 15.08
CA ASP A 526 -11.96 10.51 15.08
C ASP A 526 -13.16 10.63 16.02
N LEU A 527 -13.99 9.60 16.06
CA LEU A 527 -15.25 9.58 16.79
C LEU A 527 -15.03 9.56 18.31
N HIS A 528 -14.92 10.72 18.95
CA HIS A 528 -14.82 10.86 20.42
C HIS A 528 -16.19 10.98 21.13
N ASP A 529 -17.14 10.11 20.81
CA ASP A 529 -18.55 10.22 21.24
C ASP A 529 -18.98 9.19 22.31
N LYS A 530 -19.95 9.54 23.15
CA LYS A 530 -20.50 8.72 24.25
C LYS A 530 -21.68 7.82 23.85
N ARG A 531 -22.14 7.88 22.61
CA ARG A 531 -23.29 7.09 22.14
C ARG A 531 -22.86 5.68 21.74
N SER A 532 -23.76 4.71 21.95
CA SER A 532 -23.49 3.28 21.75
C SER A 532 -23.54 2.85 20.28
N SER A 533 -24.07 3.69 19.41
CA SER A 533 -24.16 3.49 17.96
C SER A 533 -24.21 4.86 17.26
N ILE A 534 -23.48 5.02 16.16
CA ILE A 534 -23.44 6.22 15.32
C ILE A 534 -23.64 5.71 13.89
N PHE A 535 -24.88 5.72 13.41
CA PHE A 535 -25.20 5.24 12.07
C PHE A 535 -24.56 6.15 11.01
N ASP A 536 -23.84 5.57 10.06
CA ASP A 536 -23.19 6.27 8.97
C ASP A 536 -23.96 6.07 7.66
N ALA A 537 -24.60 7.14 7.21
CA ALA A 537 -25.41 7.15 6.00
C ALA A 537 -24.61 6.90 4.72
N ASN A 538 -23.33 7.30 4.69
CA ASN A 538 -22.50 7.34 3.50
C ASN A 538 -21.51 6.16 3.40
N ALA A 539 -21.15 5.53 4.52
CA ALA A 539 -20.47 4.24 4.55
C ALA A 539 -21.43 3.05 4.34
N GLY A 540 -22.73 3.26 4.50
CA GLY A 540 -23.79 2.32 4.12
C GLY A 540 -23.88 2.10 2.61
N ILE A 541 -24.44 0.96 2.19
CA ILE A 541 -24.69 0.65 0.78
C ILE A 541 -26.11 0.06 0.64
N SER A 542 -26.98 0.74 -0.10
CA SER A 542 -28.24 0.16 -0.57
C SER A 542 -28.05 -0.41 -1.98
N LEU A 543 -28.48 -1.65 -2.20
CA LEU A 543 -28.49 -2.26 -3.54
C LEU A 543 -29.88 -2.17 -4.19
N ASN A 544 -30.93 -2.19 -3.37
CA ASN A 544 -32.33 -1.96 -3.73
C ASN A 544 -33.15 -1.81 -2.44
N ASP A 545 -34.43 -1.46 -2.60
CA ASP A 545 -35.41 -1.17 -1.54
C ASP A 545 -35.57 -2.26 -0.47
N ASN A 546 -35.07 -3.49 -0.71
CA ASN A 546 -35.17 -4.63 0.21
C ASN A 546 -33.79 -5.20 0.61
N PHE A 547 -32.67 -4.65 0.12
CA PHE A 547 -31.33 -5.17 0.39
C PHE A 547 -30.33 -4.05 0.68
N VAL A 548 -30.06 -3.86 1.98
CA VAL A 548 -29.16 -2.81 2.50
C VAL A 548 -28.07 -3.40 3.39
N LYS A 549 -26.87 -2.82 3.28
CA LYS A 549 -25.77 -2.94 4.24
C LYS A 549 -25.66 -1.60 4.98
N LEU A 550 -26.20 -1.53 6.19
CA LEU A 550 -25.98 -0.39 7.07
C LEU A 550 -24.58 -0.48 7.70
N VAL A 551 -23.91 0.66 7.90
CA VAL A 551 -22.66 0.77 8.68
C VAL A 551 -22.94 1.67 9.87
N SER A 552 -22.55 1.23 11.06
CA SER A 552 -22.60 2.04 12.27
C SER A 552 -21.27 1.94 13.00
N TRP A 553 -20.77 3.09 13.43
CA TRP A 553 -19.59 3.20 14.27
C TRP A 553 -20.00 3.25 15.74
N TYR A 554 -19.05 2.98 16.64
CA TYR A 554 -19.22 3.22 18.06
C TYR A 554 -17.85 3.47 18.67
N ASN A 555 -17.67 4.56 19.41
CA ASN A 555 -16.47 4.71 20.21
C ASN A 555 -16.54 3.71 21.36
N LYS A 556 -15.69 2.70 21.26
CA LYS A 556 -15.71 1.55 22.14
C LYS A 556 -15.02 1.82 23.50
N GLU A 557 -14.51 3.03 23.75
CA GLU A 557 -14.04 3.51 25.05
C GLU A 557 -15.05 4.44 25.74
N TRP A 558 -15.87 5.17 24.99
CA TRP A 558 -16.78 6.20 25.51
C TRP A 558 -18.25 5.77 25.50
N GLY A 559 -18.71 5.04 24.48
CA GLY A 559 -20.07 4.46 24.40
C GLY A 559 -20.33 3.31 25.37
N THR A 560 -19.30 2.85 26.08
CA THR A 560 -19.33 1.68 26.97
C THR A 560 -18.86 2.02 28.40
N ALA A 561 -19.13 3.24 28.86
CA ALA A 561 -19.09 3.60 30.29
C ALA A 561 -19.97 2.68 31.18
N SER A 562 -20.88 1.91 30.58
CA SER A 562 -21.62 0.79 31.18
C SER A 562 -20.95 -0.58 31.00
N THR A 563 -20.33 -0.91 29.85
CA THR A 563 -19.76 -2.25 29.56
C THR A 563 -18.60 -2.34 28.53
N THR A 564 -17.35 -2.12 28.96
CA THR A 564 -16.07 -2.67 28.38
C THR A 564 -15.51 -2.11 27.05
N SER A 565 -14.17 -1.94 26.96
CA SER A 565 -13.48 -1.21 25.88
C SER A 565 -12.20 -1.82 25.26
N CYS A 566 -12.02 -1.63 23.93
CA CYS A 566 -10.73 -1.60 23.18
C CYS A 566 -10.73 -0.26 22.40
N CYS A 567 -9.66 0.27 21.79
CA CYS A 567 -8.28 -0.19 21.55
C CYS A 567 -7.33 1.03 21.64
N ASN A 568 -6.06 0.80 21.92
CA ASN A 568 -5.00 1.19 20.99
C ASN A 568 -4.53 -0.05 20.22
#